data_AF-S4NWF9-F1
#
_entry.id   AF-S4NWF9-F1
#
_cell.length_a   1.000
_cell.length_b   1.000
_cell.length_c   1.000
_cell.angle_alpha   90.00
_cell.angle_beta   90.00
_cell.angle_gamma   90.00
#
_symmetry.space_group_name_H-M   'P 1'
#
loop_
_entity.id
_entity.type
_entity.pdbx_description
1 polymer ?
#
loop_
_entity_poly.entity_id
_entity_poly.type
_entity_poly.pdbx_seq_one_letter_code
_entity_poly.pdbx_strand_id
1 'polypeptide(L)' 'ASLAFKVKSKNGQQVLKDLTSDSTVGELKLFLSSISDVSCDRICVLCGYPPKPIDVSNDSKKLSDIGLKTGET' A
#
# COMPACT_ATOMS: atom_id res chain seq x y z
N ALA A 1 -3.79 12.66 9.13
CA ALA A 1 -3.70 13.21 7.75
C ALA A 1 -4.12 12.12 6.77
N SER A 2 -4.88 12.44 5.73
CA SER A 2 -5.24 11.47 4.68
C SER A 2 -4.03 11.15 3.80
N LEU A 3 -3.84 9.88 3.47
CA LEU A 3 -2.82 9.44 2.54
C LEU A 3 -3.43 9.27 1.15
N ALA A 4 -2.75 9.81 0.14
CA ALA A 4 -3.11 9.60 -1.24
C ALA A 4 -1.89 9.13 -2.04
N PHE A 5 -1.91 7.88 -2.50
CA PHE A 5 -0.86 7.31 -3.33
C PHE A 5 -1.44 6.54 -4.51
N LYS A 6 -0.68 6.47 -5.60
CA LYS A 6 -1.05 5.71 -6.78
C LYS A 6 -0.62 4.26 -6.58
N VAL A 7 -1.48 3.33 -6.94
CA VAL A 7 -1.17 1.91 -6.93
C VAL A 7 -1.17 1.43 -8.37
N LYS A 8 -0.06 0.84 -8.79
CA LYS A 8 0.06 0.16 -10.09
C LYS A 8 -0.02 -1.35 -9.87
N SER A 9 -0.96 -1.99 -10.55
CA SER A 9 -1.13 -3.45 -10.54
C SER A 9 -1.26 -3.98 -11.97
N LYS A 10 -1.30 -5.31 -12.12
CA LYS A 10 -1.56 -5.97 -13.42
C LYS A 10 -2.86 -5.50 -14.07
N ASN A 11 -3.85 -5.07 -13.27
CA ASN A 11 -5.18 -4.67 -13.72
C ASN A 11 -5.28 -3.16 -14.05
N GLY A 12 -4.17 -2.42 -13.96
CA GLY A 12 -4.12 -0.99 -14.23
C GLY A 12 -3.67 -0.17 -13.02
N GLN A 13 -3.99 1.12 -13.06
CA GLN A 13 -3.57 2.10 -12.05
C GLN A 13 -4.79 2.64 -11.32
N GLN A 14 -4.73 2.70 -10.00
CA GLN A 14 -5.78 3.25 -9.15
C GLN A 14 -5.18 4.20 -8.13
N VAL A 15 -5.96 5.19 -7.68
CA VAL A 15 -5.52 6.10 -6.62
C VAL A 15 -6.17 5.67 -5.33
N LEU A 16 -5.36 5.30 -4.35
CA LEU A 16 -5.81 4.98 -3.01
C LEU A 16 -5.90 6.30 -2.22
N LYS A 17 -7.08 6.62 -1.66
CA LYS A 17 -7.32 7.86 -0.89
C LYS A 17 -7.96 7.64 0.48
N ASP A 18 -8.41 6.42 0.77
CA ASP A 18 -9.23 6.12 1.95
C ASP A 18 -8.39 5.73 3.18
N LEU A 19 -7.07 5.58 3.03
CA LEU A 19 -6.18 5.27 4.13
C LEU A 19 -5.57 6.54 4.73
N THR A 20 -5.21 6.45 6.00
CA THR A 20 -4.59 7.52 6.77
C THR A 20 -3.22 7.09 7.28
N SER A 21 -2.43 8.02 7.80
CA SER A 21 -1.13 7.69 8.41
C SER A 21 -1.24 6.72 9.59
N ASP A 22 -2.39 6.72 10.29
CA ASP A 22 -2.69 5.84 11.41
C ASP A 22 -3.30 4.50 10.99
N SER A 23 -3.68 4.37 9.71
CA SER A 23 -4.15 3.10 9.16
C SER A 23 -3.05 2.05 9.25
N THR A 24 -3.48 0.80 9.26
CA THR A 24 -2.60 -0.34 9.44
C THR A 24 -2.19 -0.95 8.11
N VAL A 25 -1.09 -1.70 8.11
CA VAL A 25 -0.67 -2.49 6.95
C VAL A 25 -1.74 -3.52 6.56
N GLY A 26 -2.47 -4.08 7.53
CA GLY A 26 -3.59 -4.99 7.25
C GLY A 26 -4.69 -4.35 6.41
N GLU A 27 -5.10 -3.12 6.74
CA GLU A 27 -6.09 -2.36 5.96
C GLU A 27 -5.59 -2.06 4.54
N LEU A 28 -4.30 -1.72 4.40
CA LEU A 28 -3.66 -1.55 3.09
C LEU A 28 -3.72 -2.85 2.28
N LYS A 29 -3.36 -4.00 2.85
CA LYS A 29 -3.40 -5.28 2.15
C LYS A 29 -4.81 -5.64 1.71
N LEU A 30 -5.82 -5.43 2.56
CA LEU A 30 -7.22 -5.69 2.23
C LEU A 30 -7.66 -4.85 1.03
N PHE A 31 -7.31 -3.56 1.01
CA PHE A 31 -7.61 -2.69 -0.12
C PHE A 31 -6.87 -3.13 -1.38
N LEU A 32 -5.56 -3.37 -1.28
CA LEU A 32 -4.75 -3.83 -2.41
C LEU A 32 -5.26 -5.16 -2.97
N SER A 33 -5.72 -6.07 -2.09
CA SER A 33 -6.30 -7.35 -2.45
C SER A 33 -7.57 -7.17 -3.27
N SER A 34 -8.46 -6.28 -2.84
CA SER A 34 -9.73 -6.03 -3.54
C SER A 34 -9.54 -5.44 -4.94
N ILE A 35 -8.51 -4.59 -5.15
CA ILE A 35 -8.27 -3.95 -6.44
C ILE A 35 -7.39 -4.75 -7.40
N SER A 36 -6.49 -5.58 -6.88
CA SER A 36 -5.52 -6.33 -7.69
C SER A 36 -5.91 -7.79 -7.91
N ASP A 37 -6.91 -8.29 -7.18
CA ASP A 37 -7.31 -9.70 -7.15
C ASP A 37 -6.12 -10.59 -6.76
N VAL A 38 -5.37 -10.15 -5.74
CA VAL A 38 -4.22 -10.86 -5.15
C VAL A 38 -4.51 -11.07 -3.68
N SER A 39 -4.34 -12.29 -3.18
CA SER A 39 -4.53 -12.60 -1.75
C SER A 39 -3.57 -11.78 -0.88
N CYS A 40 -4.03 -11.30 0.28
CA CYS A 40 -3.23 -10.48 1.22
C CYS A 40 -1.83 -11.07 1.51
N ASP A 41 -1.71 -12.39 1.62
CA ASP A 41 -0.44 -13.09 1.90
C ASP A 41 0.58 -13.06 0.74
N ARG A 42 0.11 -12.76 -0.48
CA ARG A 42 0.94 -12.69 -1.70
C ARG A 42 1.20 -11.27 -2.17
N ILE A 43 0.69 -10.27 -1.46
CA ILE A 43 0.87 -8.87 -1.81
C ILE A 43 2.30 -8.45 -1.46
N CYS A 44 3.05 -8.05 -2.49
CA CYS A 44 4.34 -7.38 -2.34
C CYS A 44 4.19 -5.95 -2.83
N VAL A 45 4.46 -4.99 -1.95
CA VAL A 45 4.41 -3.57 -2.28
C VAL A 45 5.83 -3.11 -2.60
N LEU A 46 5.99 -2.47 -3.75
CA LEU A 46 7.23 -1.86 -4.20
C LEU A 46 7.03 -0.35 -4.23
N CYS A 47 8.04 0.42 -3.80
CA CYS A 47 7.97 1.86 -3.82
C CYS A 47 9.32 2.51 -4.16
N GLY A 48 9.28 3.75 -4.65
CA GLY A 48 10.45 4.55 -5.03
C GLY A 48 11.03 4.23 -6.41
N TYR A 49 12.16 4.87 -6.73
CA TYR A 49 12.91 4.64 -7.97
C TYR A 49 14.41 4.46 -7.66
N PRO A 50 15.03 3.31 -8.01
CA PRO A 50 14.41 2.10 -8.56
C PRO A 50 13.42 1.47 -7.56
N PRO A 51 12.39 0.74 -8.01
CA PRO A 51 11.37 0.18 -7.12
C PRO A 51 11.97 -0.79 -6.11
N LYS A 52 11.75 -0.53 -4.82
CA LYS A 52 12.23 -1.38 -3.72
C LYS A 52 11.06 -1.95 -2.93
N PRO A 53 11.16 -3.21 -2.48
CA PRO A 53 10.15 -3.80 -1.62
C PRO A 53 10.10 -3.08 -0.28
N ILE A 54 8.89 -2.75 0.17
CA ILE A 54 8.65 -2.23 1.51
C ILE A 54 8.23 -3.37 2.44
N ASP A 55 8.58 -3.25 3.72
CA ASP A 55 8.23 -4.26 4.71
C ASP A 55 6.74 -4.17 5.06
N VAL A 56 5.95 -5.11 4.54
CA VAL A 56 4.52 -5.30 4.86
C VAL A 56 4.26 -6.59 5.64
N SER A 57 5.28 -7.14 6.29
CA SER A 57 5.15 -8.41 7.03
C SER A 57 4.27 -8.32 8.27
N ASN A 58 4.19 -7.14 8.89
CA ASN A 58 3.43 -6.92 10.12
C ASN A 58 2.17 -6.08 9.87
N ASP A 59 1.01 -6.72 9.93
CA ASP A 59 -0.29 -6.10 9.71
C ASP A 59 -0.64 -5.01 10.73
N SER A 60 -0.07 -5.07 11.94
CA SER A 60 -0.33 -4.11 13.01
C SER A 60 0.51 -2.84 12.92
N LYS A 61 1.54 -2.80 12.05
CA LYS A 61 2.31 -1.57 11.81
C LYS A 61 1.44 -0.51 11.16
N LYS A 62 1.74 0.76 11.45
CA LYS A 62 1.09 1.88 10.78
C LYS A 62 1.72 2.16 9.43
N LEU A 63 0.95 2.77 8.53
CA LEU A 63 1.44 3.19 7.22
C LEU A 63 2.56 4.25 7.32
N SER A 64 2.52 5.08 8.37
CA SER A 64 3.60 6.01 8.69
C SER A 64 4.94 5.33 8.95
N ASP A 65 4.92 4.13 9.52
CA ASP A 65 6.12 3.44 10.00
C ASP A 65 6.83 2.66 8.89
N ILE A 66 6.09 2.27 7.86
CA ILE A 66 6.62 1.58 6.67
C ILE A 66 7.13 2.55 5.59
N GLY A 67 7.09 3.85 5.86
CA GLY A 67 7.66 4.88 4.99
C GLY A 67 6.77 5.32 3.83
N LEU A 68 5.51 4.87 3.77
CA LEU A 68 4.56 5.32 2.74
C LEU A 68 4.11 6.76 3.00
N LYS A 69 4.22 7.60 1.98
CA LYS A 69 3.84 9.02 2.04
C LYS A 69 2.86 9.37 0.92
N THR A 70 2.10 10.44 1.14
CA THR A 70 1.24 11.00 0.09
C THR A 70 2.07 11.44 -1.11
N GLY A 71 1.61 11.10 -2.31
CA GLY A 71 2.26 11.42 -3.58
C GLY A 71 3.12 10.31 -4.16
N GLU A 72 3.35 9.22 -3.42
CA GLU A 72 4.12 8.07 -3.92
C GLU A 72 3.31 7.19 -4.88
N THR A 73 4.01 6.30 -5.59
CA THR A 73 3.48 5.37 -6.60
C THR A 73 4.07 3.97 -6.41
#